data_AF-A0A4U8TI37-F1
#
_entry.id   AF-A0A4U8TI37-F1
#
_cell.length_a   1.000
_cell.length_b   1.000
_cell.length_c   1.000
_cell.angle_alpha   90.00
_cell.angle_beta   90.00
_cell.angle_gamma   90.00
#
_symmetry.space_group_name_H-M   'P 1'
#
loop_
_entity.id
_entity.type
_entity.pdbx_description
1 polymer ?
#
loop_
_entity_poly.entity_id
_entity_poly.type
_entity_poly.pdbx_seq_one_letter_code
_entity_poly.pdbx_strand_id
1 'polypeptide(L)'
;MLNLLNADEISASIQETFKGAFSTFSVSTNVKSDQCSITINDKVIYQRECEYEYEPRLVFYAPLGNWNEIWIFQDVPMGNACDGGTLRIFERINGENKIHYRGEIDFCGGPNPSFELKRNTLKITDEYSGRTYVFQQSKLGQTP
;
A
#
# COMPACT_ATOMS: atom_id res chain seq x y z
N MET A 1 16.92 2.66 25.06
CA MET A 1 15.91 1.58 24.94
C MET A 1 14.93 2.05 23.87
N LEU A 2 15.13 1.64 22.61
CA LEU A 2 14.22 2.03 21.52
C LEU A 2 12.95 1.21 21.67
N ASN A 3 11.82 1.88 21.93
CA ASN A 3 10.51 1.24 21.84
C ASN A 3 10.25 0.95 20.36
N LEU A 4 10.31 -0.34 20.01
CA LEU A 4 9.81 -0.85 18.74
C LEU A 4 8.28 -0.75 18.82
N LEU A 5 7.70 0.25 18.17
CA LEU A 5 6.26 0.31 17.98
C LEU A 5 5.85 -0.89 17.13
N ASN A 6 4.88 -1.65 17.61
CA ASN A 6 4.38 -2.81 16.87
C ASN A 6 3.58 -2.34 15.64
N ALA A 7 3.40 -3.22 14.64
CA ALA A 7 2.71 -2.86 13.39
C ALA A 7 1.27 -2.36 13.61
N ASP A 8 0.62 -2.80 14.69
CA ASP A 8 -0.71 -2.34 15.07
C ASP A 8 -0.68 -0.89 15.61
N GLU A 9 0.37 -0.50 16.32
CA GLU A 9 0.63 0.88 16.77
C GLU A 9 1.05 1.80 15.62
N ILE A 10 1.74 1.29 14.60
CA ILE A 10 2.04 2.03 13.37
C ILE A 10 0.76 2.23 12.56
N SER A 11 -0.06 1.19 12.39
CA SER A 11 -1.38 1.27 11.75
C SER A 11 -2.31 2.25 12.49
N ALA A 12 -2.37 2.16 13.83
CA ALA A 12 -3.18 3.06 14.65
C ALA A 12 -2.62 4.50 14.66
N SER A 13 -1.30 4.69 14.72
CA SER A 13 -0.67 6.01 14.66
C SER A 13 -0.84 6.67 13.28
N ILE A 14 -0.79 5.89 12.20
CA ILE A 14 -1.12 6.35 10.85
C ILE A 14 -2.61 6.69 10.81
N GLN A 15 -3.51 5.81 11.26
CA GLN A 15 -4.94 6.11 11.32
C GLN A 15 -5.27 7.36 12.13
N GLU A 16 -4.58 7.60 13.24
CA GLU A 16 -4.77 8.77 14.09
C GLU A 16 -4.17 10.05 13.49
N THR A 17 -2.97 9.96 12.90
CA THR A 17 -2.32 11.07 12.17
C THR A 17 -3.12 11.48 10.94
N PHE A 18 -3.85 10.53 10.34
CA PHE A 18 -4.69 10.74 9.16
C PHE A 18 -6.20 10.75 9.47
N LYS A 19 -6.65 10.86 10.73
CA LYS A 19 -8.09 10.93 11.09
C LYS A 19 -8.87 11.98 10.29
N GLY A 20 -8.21 13.08 9.92
CA GLY A 20 -8.77 14.11 9.02
C GLY A 20 -8.95 13.64 7.56
N ALA A 21 -8.07 12.78 7.04
CA ALA A 21 -8.09 12.29 5.66
C ALA A 21 -8.87 10.96 5.48
N PHE A 22 -8.87 10.08 6.49
CA PHE A 22 -9.74 8.90 6.53
C PHE A 22 -11.21 9.26 6.75
N SER A 23 -11.52 10.49 7.17
CA SER A 23 -12.90 11.01 7.11
C SER A 23 -13.44 11.12 5.68
N THR A 24 -12.58 11.02 4.67
CA THR A 24 -12.90 11.26 3.25
C THR A 24 -13.06 9.97 2.42
N PHE A 25 -12.65 8.81 2.94
CA PHE A 25 -12.83 7.52 2.26
C PHE A 25 -12.82 6.32 3.23
N SER A 26 -13.58 5.27 2.93
CA SER A 26 -13.55 4.00 3.66
C SER A 26 -12.64 3.00 2.95
N VAL A 27 -11.90 2.19 3.73
CA VAL A 27 -11.10 1.07 3.21
C VAL A 27 -11.45 -0.17 4.00
N SER A 28 -11.68 -1.27 3.30
CA SER A 28 -11.73 -2.60 3.90
C SER A 28 -11.04 -3.61 3.00
N THR A 29 -10.40 -4.58 3.61
CA THR A 29 -9.80 -5.73 2.94
C THR A 29 -10.43 -7.00 3.48
N ASN A 30 -10.45 -8.05 2.67
CA ASN A 30 -11.08 -9.31 3.06
C ASN A 30 -10.41 -10.49 2.37
N VAL A 31 -10.33 -11.61 3.09
CA VAL A 31 -10.03 -12.93 2.52
C VAL A 31 -11.25 -13.84 2.71
N LYS A 32 -11.81 -14.32 1.61
CA LYS A 32 -12.93 -15.27 1.63
C LYS A 32 -12.83 -16.22 0.46
N SER A 33 -12.93 -17.52 0.74
CA SER A 33 -12.88 -18.58 -0.28
C SER A 33 -11.66 -18.43 -1.20
N ASP A 34 -10.48 -18.31 -0.60
CA ASP A 34 -9.18 -18.17 -1.27
C ASP A 34 -9.09 -16.94 -2.19
N GLN A 35 -9.91 -15.92 -1.94
CA GLN A 35 -9.87 -14.66 -2.67
C GLN A 35 -9.64 -13.48 -1.74
N CYS A 36 -8.65 -12.66 -2.12
CA CYS A 36 -8.32 -11.40 -1.48
C CYS A 36 -9.02 -10.28 -2.22
N SER A 37 -9.64 -9.37 -1.48
CA SER A 37 -10.29 -8.20 -2.06
C SER A 37 -9.90 -6.93 -1.32
N ILE A 38 -9.85 -5.84 -2.09
CA ILE A 38 -9.66 -4.48 -1.59
C ILE A 38 -10.89 -3.68 -1.98
N THR A 39 -11.53 -3.10 -0.98
CA THR A 39 -12.72 -2.26 -1.13
C THR A 39 -12.38 -0.84 -0.69
N ILE A 40 -12.72 0.13 -1.53
CA ILE A 40 -12.61 1.56 -1.21
C ILE A 40 -13.96 2.22 -1.50
N ASN A 41 -14.52 2.95 -0.53
CA ASN A 41 -15.85 3.58 -0.63
C ASN A 41 -16.94 2.60 -1.07
N ASP A 42 -17.01 1.46 -0.37
CA ASP A 42 -17.99 0.39 -0.59
C ASP A 42 -17.95 -0.26 -1.99
N LYS A 43 -16.88 0.01 -2.76
CA LYS A 43 -16.64 -0.57 -4.08
C LYS A 43 -15.39 -1.45 -4.04
N VAL A 44 -15.54 -2.71 -4.45
CA VAL A 44 -14.39 -3.59 -4.72
C VAL A 44 -13.61 -3.02 -5.89
N ILE A 45 -12.38 -2.60 -5.64
CA ILE A 45 -11.47 -2.03 -6.66
C ILE A 45 -10.46 -3.05 -7.17
N TYR A 46 -10.24 -4.13 -6.42
CA TYR A 46 -9.27 -5.15 -6.75
C TYR A 46 -9.65 -6.48 -6.09
N GLN A 47 -9.43 -7.57 -6.82
CA GLN A 47 -9.66 -8.92 -6.35
C GLN A 47 -8.68 -9.88 -7.04
N ARG A 48 -8.19 -10.88 -6.30
CA ARG A 48 -7.32 -11.93 -6.82
C ARG A 48 -7.43 -13.20 -5.97
N GLU A 49 -6.92 -14.31 -6.50
CA GLU A 49 -6.70 -15.53 -5.74
C GLU A 49 -5.54 -15.35 -4.73
N CYS A 50 -5.70 -15.90 -3.53
CA CYS A 50 -4.76 -15.78 -2.41
C CYS A 50 -4.94 -16.89 -1.35
N GLU A 51 -4.91 -18.16 -1.76
CA GLU A 51 -5.13 -19.33 -0.89
C GLU A 51 -4.28 -19.34 0.40
N TYR A 52 -3.05 -18.81 0.33
CA TYR A 52 -2.10 -18.82 1.44
C TYR A 52 -1.76 -17.43 1.94
N GLU A 53 -2.75 -16.54 2.04
CA GLU A 53 -2.53 -15.16 2.48
C GLU A 53 -3.59 -14.67 3.45
N TYR A 54 -3.18 -13.78 4.35
CA TYR A 54 -4.09 -12.98 5.16
C TYR A 54 -4.56 -11.74 4.39
N GLU A 55 -5.46 -10.97 5.01
CA GLU A 55 -5.99 -9.74 4.43
C GLU A 55 -4.87 -8.77 4.06
N PRO A 56 -4.87 -8.22 2.84
CA PRO A 56 -3.92 -7.18 2.44
C PRO A 56 -3.99 -6.00 3.40
N ARG A 57 -2.84 -5.40 3.71
CA ARG A 57 -2.72 -4.28 4.64
C ARG A 57 -2.47 -2.99 3.88
N LEU A 58 -3.22 -1.93 4.17
CA LEU A 58 -2.88 -0.60 3.70
C LEU A 58 -1.61 -0.12 4.42
N VAL A 59 -0.49 -0.06 3.71
CA VAL A 59 0.82 0.33 4.28
C VAL A 59 1.22 1.76 3.93
N PHE A 60 0.61 2.34 2.90
CA PHE A 60 0.82 3.75 2.56
C PHE A 60 -0.43 4.37 1.93
N TYR A 61 -0.72 5.59 2.33
CA TYR A 61 -1.68 6.46 1.69
C TYR A 61 -1.14 7.88 1.64
N ALA A 62 -1.24 8.54 0.49
CA ALA A 62 -0.95 9.96 0.39
C ALA A 62 -1.86 10.65 -0.63
N PRO A 63 -2.48 11.79 -0.26
CA PRO A 63 -2.96 12.76 -1.23
C PRO A 63 -1.75 13.54 -1.77
N LEU A 64 -1.37 13.27 -3.01
CA LEU A 64 -0.31 13.98 -3.71
C LEU A 64 -0.77 15.41 -4.08
N GLY A 65 -0.54 16.34 -3.16
CA GLY A 65 -0.73 17.77 -3.38
C GLY A 65 -2.09 18.07 -4.02
N ASN A 66 -2.08 18.85 -5.10
CA ASN A 66 -3.34 19.34 -5.67
C ASN A 66 -4.15 18.31 -6.50
N TRP A 67 -3.67 17.09 -6.81
CA TRP A 67 -4.32 16.29 -7.87
C TRP A 67 -4.49 14.76 -7.62
N ASN A 68 -3.50 13.96 -7.21
CA ASN A 68 -3.68 12.49 -7.22
C ASN A 68 -3.71 11.88 -5.81
N GLU A 69 -4.41 10.77 -5.63
CA GLU A 69 -4.32 9.97 -4.41
C GLU A 69 -3.67 8.63 -4.72
N ILE A 70 -2.81 8.18 -3.79
CA ILE A 70 -2.12 6.89 -3.90
C ILE A 70 -2.46 6.04 -2.69
N TRP A 71 -2.78 4.78 -2.94
CA TRP A 71 -2.85 3.73 -1.93
C TRP A 71 -1.86 2.63 -2.28
N ILE A 72 -1.15 2.13 -1.28
CA ILE A 72 -0.30 0.96 -1.41
C ILE A 72 -0.73 -0.06 -0.39
N PHE A 73 -1.11 -1.23 -0.90
CA PHE A 73 -1.45 -2.38 -0.09
C PHE A 73 -0.30 -3.37 -0.13
N GLN A 74 0.07 -3.94 1.01
CA GLN A 74 1.00 -5.03 1.10
C GLN A 74 0.23 -6.32 1.30
N ASP A 75 0.52 -7.29 0.43
CA ASP A 75 0.05 -8.67 0.58
C ASP A 75 0.71 -9.32 1.81
N VAL A 76 -0.03 -10.19 2.51
CA VAL A 76 0.41 -10.76 3.78
C VAL A 76 0.42 -12.29 3.67
N PRO A 77 1.48 -12.89 3.12
CA PRO A 77 1.55 -14.34 2.96
C PRO A 77 1.56 -15.07 4.31
N MET A 78 0.93 -16.25 4.34
CA MET A 78 0.98 -17.17 5.46
C MET A 78 2.33 -17.90 5.46
N GLY A 79 3.06 -17.83 6.59
CA GLY A 79 4.38 -18.45 6.71
C GLY A 79 5.53 -17.52 6.30
N ASN A 80 6.68 -18.10 5.96
CA ASN A 80 7.94 -17.36 5.83
C ASN A 80 8.27 -16.96 4.38
N ALA A 81 7.35 -16.26 3.72
CA ALA A 81 7.64 -15.65 2.42
C ALA A 81 8.01 -14.17 2.64
N CYS A 82 9.29 -13.95 2.98
CA CYS A 82 9.96 -12.64 2.98
C CYS A 82 9.43 -11.54 3.91
N ASP A 83 8.75 -11.89 5.01
CA ASP A 83 8.21 -10.97 6.04
C ASP A 83 7.38 -9.78 5.52
N GLY A 84 7.03 -9.73 4.23
CA GLY A 84 6.33 -8.63 3.62
C GLY A 84 6.13 -8.90 2.14
N GLY A 85 4.92 -9.33 1.77
CA GLY A 85 4.60 -9.73 0.41
C GLY A 85 4.53 -8.57 -0.58
N THR A 86 4.03 -8.89 -1.77
CA THR A 86 3.88 -7.99 -2.90
C THR A 86 3.21 -6.66 -2.50
N LEU A 87 3.78 -5.54 -2.95
CA LEU A 87 3.15 -4.23 -2.84
C LEU A 87 2.28 -3.96 -4.06
N ARG A 88 1.03 -3.61 -3.86
CA ARG A 88 0.04 -3.28 -4.90
C ARG A 88 -0.27 -1.81 -4.86
N ILE A 89 -0.03 -1.12 -5.97
CA ILE A 89 -0.13 0.34 -6.04
C ILE A 89 -1.40 0.72 -6.79
N PHE A 90 -2.18 1.62 -6.18
CA PHE A 90 -3.40 2.17 -6.74
C PHE A 90 -3.32 3.68 -6.77
N GLU A 91 -3.90 4.28 -7.80
CA GLU A 91 -3.94 5.73 -7.95
C GLU A 91 -5.33 6.20 -8.40
N ARG A 92 -5.80 7.30 -7.81
CA ARG A 92 -6.91 8.10 -8.34
C ARG A 92 -6.34 9.41 -8.88
N ILE A 93 -6.55 9.67 -10.17
CA ILE A 93 -6.18 10.95 -10.77
C ILE A 93 -7.21 12.01 -10.34
N ASN A 94 -6.79 13.27 -10.17
CA ASN A 94 -7.74 14.32 -9.77
C ASN A 94 -8.93 14.42 -10.69
N GLY A 95 -10.09 14.70 -10.10
CA GLY A 95 -11.34 14.85 -10.84
C GLY A 95 -11.84 13.55 -11.46
N GLU A 96 -11.11 12.44 -11.31
CA GLU A 96 -11.61 11.13 -11.70
C GLU A 96 -12.29 10.44 -10.52
N ASN A 97 -13.40 9.77 -10.82
CA ASN A 97 -14.09 8.91 -9.86
C ASN A 97 -13.52 7.48 -9.83
N LYS A 98 -12.56 7.18 -10.70
CA LYS A 98 -12.01 5.83 -10.87
C LYS A 98 -10.65 5.72 -10.18
N ILE A 99 -10.48 4.62 -9.44
CA ILE A 99 -9.20 4.18 -8.92
C ILE A 99 -8.60 3.20 -9.92
N HIS A 100 -7.33 3.41 -10.27
CA HIS A 100 -6.60 2.60 -11.23
C HIS A 100 -5.54 1.76 -10.51
N TYR A 101 -5.47 0.48 -10.85
CA TYR A 101 -4.34 -0.35 -10.50
C TYR A 101 -3.13 0.05 -11.36
N ARG A 102 -2.00 0.34 -10.72
CA ARG A 102 -0.77 0.83 -11.37
C ARG A 102 0.33 -0.21 -11.48
N GLY A 103 0.10 -1.39 -10.91
CA GLY A 103 1.03 -2.50 -10.92
C GLY A 103 1.43 -2.90 -9.51
N GLU A 104 2.42 -3.79 -9.47
CA GLU A 104 2.90 -4.41 -8.25
C GLU A 104 4.41 -4.45 -8.19
N ILE A 105 4.93 -4.55 -6.97
CA ILE A 105 6.33 -4.76 -6.68
C ILE A 105 6.44 -6.08 -5.93
N ASP A 106 7.23 -7.01 -6.47
CA ASP A 106 7.70 -8.17 -5.72
C ASP A 106 8.66 -7.68 -4.63
N PHE A 107 8.08 -7.40 -3.47
CA PHE A 107 8.75 -6.84 -2.31
C PHE A 107 9.07 -7.98 -1.36
N CYS A 108 10.29 -8.01 -0.86
CA CYS A 108 10.79 -9.03 0.07
C CYS A 108 11.55 -8.35 1.25
N GLY A 109 11.21 -7.10 1.53
CA GLY A 109 11.91 -6.24 2.50
C GLY A 109 11.31 -6.23 3.90
N GLY A 110 10.39 -7.15 4.22
CA GLY A 110 9.69 -7.17 5.50
C GLY A 110 8.39 -6.33 5.54
N PRO A 111 7.75 -6.20 6.72
CA PRO A 111 6.38 -5.75 6.83
C PRO A 111 6.25 -4.22 6.79
N ASN A 112 7.38 -3.51 6.75
CA ASN A 112 7.44 -2.06 6.84
C ASN A 112 8.30 -1.51 5.70
N PRO A 113 7.75 -1.36 4.48
CA PRO A 113 8.45 -0.71 3.40
C PRO A 113 8.75 0.76 3.73
N SER A 114 9.89 1.25 3.25
CA SER A 114 10.29 2.65 3.43
C SER A 114 9.76 3.50 2.28
N PHE A 115 9.03 4.57 2.61
CA PHE A 115 8.40 5.46 1.64
C PHE A 115 8.97 6.88 1.76
N GLU A 116 9.42 7.44 0.64
CA GLU A 116 9.82 8.85 0.53
C GLU A 116 8.97 9.53 -0.53
N LEU A 117 8.21 10.55 -0.14
CA LEU A 117 7.42 11.35 -1.07
C LEU A 117 8.06 12.72 -1.27
N LYS A 118 8.42 13.03 -2.52
CA LYS A 118 8.99 14.33 -2.90
C LYS A 118 8.28 14.87 -4.13
N ARG A 119 7.52 15.96 -3.96
CA ARG A 119 6.66 16.54 -5.01
C ARG A 119 5.68 15.50 -5.54
N ASN A 120 5.86 15.05 -6.79
CA ASN A 120 5.00 14.08 -7.48
C ASN A 120 5.73 12.75 -7.72
N THR A 121 6.76 12.48 -6.92
CA THR A 121 7.57 11.27 -7.00
C THR A 121 7.50 10.56 -5.67
N LEU A 122 6.95 9.35 -5.69
CA LEU A 122 6.99 8.42 -4.58
C LEU A 122 8.13 7.44 -4.80
N LYS A 123 9.04 7.35 -3.84
CA LYS A 123 10.11 6.38 -3.80
C LYS A 123 9.78 5.32 -2.75
N ILE A 124 9.93 4.06 -3.12
CA ILE A 124 9.71 2.90 -2.27
C ILE A 124 11.05 2.18 -2.19
N THR A 125 11.60 2.04 -0.99
CA THR A 125 12.89 1.40 -0.77
C THR A 125 12.70 0.10 -0.03
N ASP A 126 13.21 -0.98 -0.63
CA ASP A 126 13.43 -2.24 0.07
C ASP A 126 14.82 -2.15 0.72
N GLU A 127 14.84 -1.91 2.03
CA GLU A 127 16.09 -1.74 2.78
C GLU A 127 16.89 -3.05 2.88
N TYR A 128 16.23 -4.21 2.74
CA TYR A 128 16.88 -5.51 2.79
C TYR A 128 17.63 -5.79 1.48
N SER A 129 16.99 -5.60 0.33
CA SER A 129 17.62 -5.84 -0.97
C SER A 129 18.37 -4.64 -1.54
N GLY A 130 18.22 -3.46 -0.94
CA GLY A 130 18.74 -2.18 -1.46
C GLY A 130 18.01 -1.69 -2.71
N ARG A 131 16.97 -2.39 -3.17
CA ARG A 131 16.21 -2.03 -4.37
C ARG A 131 15.37 -0.79 -4.11
N THR A 132 15.36 0.09 -5.09
CA THR A 132 14.52 1.28 -5.09
C THR A 132 13.55 1.22 -6.26
N TYR A 133 12.29 1.48 -5.94
CA TYR A 133 11.21 1.65 -6.91
C TYR A 133 10.72 3.08 -6.88
N VAL A 134 10.40 3.61 -8.05
CA VAL A 134 9.94 4.98 -8.22
C VAL A 134 8.59 4.96 -8.92
N PHE A 135 7.60 5.56 -8.27
CA PHE A 135 6.32 5.86 -8.86
C PHE A 135 6.24 7.35 -9.19
N GLN A 136 6.15 7.67 -10.47
CA GLN A 136 6.10 9.04 -10.97
C GLN A 136 5.21 9.08 -12.22
N GLN A 137 4.35 10.11 -12.32
CA GLN A 137 3.47 10.31 -13.48
C GLN A 137 2.66 9.04 -13.83
N SER A 138 2.04 8.42 -12.82
CA SER A 138 1.24 7.20 -12.99
C SER A 138 2.00 5.98 -13.50
N LYS A 139 3.34 5.99 -13.47
CA LYS A 139 4.20 4.88 -13.90
C LYS A 139 5.08 4.40 -12.77
N LEU A 140 5.13 3.08 -12.61
CA LEU A 140 6.07 2.40 -11.73
C LEU A 140 7.32 2.02 -12.53
N GLY A 141 8.49 2.34 -11.98
CA GLY A 141 9.79 1.91 -12.50
C GLY A 141 10.73 1.48 -11.38
N GLN A 142 11.75 0.71 -11.73
CA GLN A 142 12.83 0.33 -10.82
C GLN A 142 14.09 1.11 -11.21
N THR A 143 14.78 1.72 -10.26
CA THR A 143 16.09 2.30 -10.53
C THR A 143 17.17 1.22 -10.44
N PRO A 144 18.21 1.26 -11.30
CA PRO A 144 19.35 0.35 -11.26
C PRO A 144 20.06 0.35 -9.91
#